data_AF-A0A2R8CG67-F1
#
_entry.id   AF-A0A2R8CG67-F1
#
_cell.length_a   1.000
_cell.length_b   1.000
_cell.length_c   1.000
_cell.angle_alpha   90.00
_cell.angle_beta   90.00
_cell.angle_gamma   90.00
#
_symmetry.space_group_name_H-M   'P 1'
#
loop_
_entity.id
_entity.type
_entity.pdbx_description
1 polymer ?
#
loop_
_entity_poly.entity_id
_entity_poly.type
_entity_poly.pdbx_seq_one_letter_code
_entity_poly.pdbx_strand_id
1 'polypeptide(L)'
;MMRNQILASTVSFALTLATPLQAQENPMAKAWSDFAEDIAAAGPWLMEQEGLAVDDPQVVANGYRYLATLLYVGLDVHLLNPNVDLPEWTVTFAPHAPYGGDHRDGVYHTTPVNPEGVYRVTGTPRGGIPASANIQTQDGWWQPGRANDVLETLDIMSLEQDT
;
A
#
# COMPACT_ATOMS: atom_id res chain seq x y z
N MET A 1 -53.98 -36.89 0.26
CA MET A 1 -53.27 -36.68 -1.02
C MET A 1 -52.34 -35.50 -0.85
N MET A 2 -51.04 -35.76 -0.83
CA MET A 2 -49.95 -34.78 -0.68
C MET A 2 -49.89 -33.86 -1.90
N ARG A 3 -49.66 -32.56 -1.66
CA ARG A 3 -49.21 -31.61 -2.69
C ARG A 3 -48.02 -30.84 -2.11
N ASN A 4 -46.83 -31.22 -2.59
CA ASN A 4 -45.55 -30.57 -2.32
C ASN A 4 -45.62 -29.09 -2.71
N GLN A 5 -45.28 -28.19 -1.78
CA GLN A 5 -44.84 -26.85 -2.12
C GLN A 5 -43.47 -26.62 -1.51
N ILE A 6 -42.49 -26.46 -2.39
CA ILE A 6 -41.11 -26.07 -2.06
C ILE A 6 -41.17 -24.56 -1.79
N LEU A 7 -41.01 -24.16 -0.53
CA LEU A 7 -40.84 -22.75 -0.17
C LEU A 7 -39.40 -22.35 -0.53
N ALA A 8 -39.26 -21.51 -1.55
CA ALA A 8 -38.04 -20.78 -1.82
C ALA A 8 -37.82 -19.77 -0.70
N SER A 9 -36.93 -20.06 0.24
CA SER A 9 -36.49 -19.13 1.27
C SER A 9 -35.55 -18.09 0.65
N THR A 10 -36.09 -16.94 0.29
CA THR A 10 -35.31 -15.73 0.04
C THR A 10 -34.82 -15.22 1.39
N VAL A 11 -33.53 -15.32 1.67
CA VAL A 11 -32.92 -14.64 2.82
C VAL A 11 -32.76 -13.18 2.45
N SER A 12 -33.72 -12.35 2.83
CA SER A 12 -33.57 -10.89 2.78
C SER A 12 -32.62 -10.45 3.89
N PHE A 13 -31.38 -10.13 3.52
CA PHE A 13 -30.44 -9.43 4.37
C PHE A 13 -30.81 -7.94 4.39
N ALA A 14 -31.92 -7.62 5.08
CA ALA A 14 -32.35 -6.24 5.29
C ALA A 14 -31.48 -5.60 6.37
N LEU A 15 -30.41 -4.97 5.87
CA LEU A 15 -29.56 -3.96 6.47
C LEU A 15 -30.30 -3.12 7.54
N THR A 16 -30.07 -3.42 8.82
CA THR A 16 -30.54 -2.58 9.94
C THR A 16 -29.51 -1.47 10.17
N LEU A 17 -29.52 -0.45 9.32
CA LEU A 17 -28.74 0.80 9.50
C LEU A 17 -29.67 1.94 9.96
N ALA A 18 -30.33 1.78 11.09
CA ALA A 18 -31.22 2.82 11.64
C ALA A 18 -30.95 3.15 13.11
N THR A 19 -29.70 2.98 13.55
CA THR A 19 -29.19 3.72 14.70
C THR A 19 -28.02 4.53 14.17
N PRO A 20 -28.01 5.88 14.25
CA PRO A 20 -26.76 6.59 14.09
C PRO A 20 -25.81 5.98 15.11
N LEU A 21 -24.67 5.43 14.64
CA LEU A 21 -23.61 4.98 15.53
C LEU A 21 -23.32 6.17 16.43
N GLN A 22 -23.76 6.12 17.69
CA GLN A 22 -23.61 7.25 18.60
C GLN A 22 -22.12 7.43 18.80
N ALA A 23 -21.55 8.37 18.05
CA ALA A 23 -20.15 8.69 18.08
C ALA A 23 -19.87 9.36 19.43
N GLN A 24 -19.50 8.55 20.40
CA GLN A 24 -18.57 9.01 21.43
C GLN A 24 -17.38 9.65 20.70
N GLU A 25 -16.86 10.79 21.18
CA GLU A 25 -15.66 11.41 20.60
C GLU A 25 -14.52 10.40 20.62
N ASN A 26 -14.38 9.69 19.51
CA ASN A 26 -13.41 8.65 19.31
C ASN A 26 -12.37 9.25 18.36
N PRO A 27 -11.13 9.52 18.82
CA PRO A 27 -10.10 10.05 17.96
C PRO A 27 -9.84 9.17 16.73
N MET A 28 -10.13 7.87 16.79
CA MET A 28 -10.05 6.96 15.64
C MET A 28 -11.18 7.19 14.62
N ALA A 29 -12.39 7.53 15.09
CA ALA A 29 -13.48 7.87 14.20
C ALA A 29 -13.16 9.17 13.43
N LYS A 30 -12.59 10.17 14.12
CA LYS A 30 -12.08 11.37 13.46
C LYS A 30 -10.96 11.07 12.48
N ALA A 31 -9.93 10.31 12.88
CA ALA A 31 -8.83 9.96 12.00
C ALA A 31 -9.28 9.20 10.74
N TRP A 32 -10.27 8.31 10.87
CA TRP A 32 -10.87 7.62 9.72
C TRP A 32 -11.61 8.57 8.79
N SER A 33 -12.38 9.53 9.34
CA SER A 33 -13.05 10.56 8.54
C SER A 33 -12.04 11.44 7.81
N ASP A 34 -11.01 11.94 8.51
CA ASP A 34 -9.96 12.78 7.93
C ASP A 34 -9.25 12.02 6.79
N PHE A 35 -8.90 10.75 7.00
CA PHE A 35 -8.32 9.88 5.96
C PHE A 35 -9.22 9.73 4.72
N ALA A 36 -10.53 9.54 4.92
CA ALA A 36 -11.47 9.43 3.81
C ALA A 36 -11.61 10.76 3.04
N GLU A 37 -11.57 11.90 3.74
CA GLU A 37 -11.57 13.24 3.14
C GLU A 37 -10.31 13.46 2.30
N ASP A 38 -9.13 13.08 2.81
CA ASP A 38 -7.86 13.18 2.08
C ASP A 38 -7.87 12.34 0.79
N ILE A 39 -8.38 11.10 0.85
CA ILE A 39 -8.54 10.26 -0.35
C ILE A 39 -9.49 10.91 -1.36
N ALA A 40 -10.61 11.47 -0.89
CA ALA A 40 -11.57 12.12 -1.77
C ALA A 40 -10.96 13.37 -2.45
N ALA A 41 -10.12 14.12 -1.72
CA ALA A 41 -9.44 15.31 -2.23
C ALA A 41 -8.31 14.98 -3.23
N ALA A 42 -7.67 13.82 -3.12
CA ALA A 42 -6.56 13.42 -3.99
C ALA A 42 -6.95 13.30 -5.47
N GLY A 43 -8.20 12.91 -5.76
CA GLY A 43 -8.71 12.78 -7.14
C GLY A 43 -8.70 14.10 -7.90
N PRO A 44 -9.46 15.13 -7.45
CA PRO A 44 -9.44 16.46 -8.04
C PRO A 44 -8.05 17.08 -8.06
N TRP A 45 -7.29 16.96 -6.97
CA TRP A 45 -5.92 17.47 -6.91
C TRP A 45 -5.03 16.90 -8.01
N LEU A 46 -5.09 15.58 -8.28
CA LEU A 46 -4.31 14.98 -9.36
C LEU A 46 -4.70 15.56 -10.73
N MET A 47 -5.99 15.80 -10.96
CA MET A 47 -6.49 16.36 -12.22
C MET A 47 -6.08 17.84 -12.43
N GLU A 48 -5.65 18.53 -11.38
CA GLU A 48 -5.18 19.92 -11.44
C GLU A 48 -3.67 20.04 -11.65
N GLN A 49 -2.93 18.92 -11.68
CA GLN A 49 -1.47 18.95 -11.84
C GLN A 49 -1.05 19.45 -13.22
N GLU A 50 -0.05 20.34 -13.24
CA GLU A 50 0.52 20.87 -14.47
C GLU A 50 1.12 19.75 -15.33
N GLY A 51 0.83 19.78 -16.64
CA GLY A 51 1.34 18.80 -17.60
C GLY A 51 0.54 17.50 -17.70
N LEU A 52 -0.51 17.31 -16.90
CA LEU A 52 -1.42 16.18 -17.07
C LEU A 52 -2.36 16.44 -18.26
N ALA A 53 -2.39 15.52 -19.23
CA ALA A 53 -3.30 15.57 -20.38
C ALA A 53 -4.73 15.16 -19.98
N VAL A 54 -5.42 16.06 -19.29
CA VAL A 54 -6.78 15.83 -18.76
C VAL A 54 -7.86 15.70 -19.84
N ASP A 55 -7.54 16.04 -21.07
CA ASP A 55 -8.39 15.87 -22.25
C ASP A 55 -8.34 14.45 -22.83
N ASP A 56 -7.34 13.63 -22.46
CA ASP A 56 -7.25 12.22 -22.83
C ASP A 56 -7.95 11.32 -21.78
N PRO A 57 -9.08 10.66 -22.13
CA PRO A 57 -9.79 9.79 -21.21
C PRO A 57 -8.96 8.61 -20.69
N GLN A 58 -7.97 8.13 -21.46
CA GLN A 58 -7.08 7.06 -21.01
C GLN A 58 -6.11 7.56 -19.93
N VAL A 59 -5.58 8.77 -20.08
CA VAL A 59 -4.71 9.41 -19.08
C VAL A 59 -5.49 9.62 -17.78
N VAL A 60 -6.70 10.17 -17.86
CA VAL A 60 -7.58 10.36 -16.69
C VAL A 60 -7.85 9.04 -15.98
N ALA A 61 -8.28 8.01 -16.71
CA ALA A 61 -8.56 6.70 -16.12
C ALA A 61 -7.32 6.05 -15.48
N ASN A 62 -6.16 6.18 -16.12
CA ASN A 62 -4.90 5.68 -15.58
C ASN A 62 -4.45 6.47 -14.35
N GLY A 63 -4.72 7.77 -14.28
CA GLY A 63 -4.46 8.60 -13.09
C GLY A 63 -5.24 8.12 -11.86
N TYR A 64 -6.53 7.85 -12.00
CA TYR A 64 -7.32 7.29 -10.88
C TYR A 64 -6.88 5.87 -10.49
N ARG A 65 -6.50 5.04 -11.46
CA ARG A 65 -5.87 3.74 -11.16
C ARG A 65 -4.57 3.90 -10.38
N TYR A 66 -3.76 4.88 -10.76
CA TYR A 66 -2.52 5.21 -10.06
C TYR A 66 -2.75 5.64 -8.62
N LEU A 67 -3.76 6.49 -8.34
CA LEU A 67 -4.14 6.83 -6.96
C LEU A 67 -4.57 5.61 -6.15
N ALA A 68 -5.36 4.70 -6.74
CA ALA A 68 -5.76 3.47 -6.09
C ALA A 68 -4.56 2.56 -5.78
N THR A 69 -3.57 2.50 -6.68
CA THR A 69 -2.30 1.79 -6.45
C THR A 69 -1.52 2.40 -5.28
N LEU A 70 -1.36 3.72 -5.24
CA LEU A 70 -0.65 4.39 -4.14
C LEU A 70 -1.35 4.16 -2.80
N LEU A 71 -2.69 4.21 -2.79
CA LEU A 71 -3.48 3.92 -1.60
C LEU A 71 -3.28 2.47 -1.14
N TYR A 72 -3.33 1.51 -2.07
CA TYR A 72 -3.09 0.10 -1.76
C TYR A 72 -1.73 -0.11 -1.08
N VAL A 73 -0.65 0.43 -1.66
CA VAL A 73 0.70 0.25 -1.12
C VAL A 73 0.88 1.00 0.20
N GLY A 74 0.36 2.23 0.29
CA GLY A 74 0.43 3.03 1.52
C GLY A 74 -0.30 2.36 2.69
N LEU A 75 -1.46 1.75 2.44
CA LEU A 75 -2.18 0.97 3.46
C LEU A 75 -1.37 -0.25 3.91
N ASP A 76 -0.76 -0.97 2.97
CA ASP A 76 0.03 -2.15 3.28
C ASP A 76 1.24 -1.80 4.17
N VAL A 77 2.02 -0.79 3.76
CA VAL A 77 3.25 -0.39 4.47
C VAL A 77 2.98 0.32 5.79
N HIS A 78 1.97 1.20 5.87
CA HIS A 78 1.81 2.08 7.02
C HIS A 78 0.69 1.67 7.99
N LEU A 79 -0.29 0.88 7.54
CA LEU A 79 -1.44 0.50 8.37
C LEU A 79 -1.45 -1.00 8.68
N LEU A 80 -1.18 -1.85 7.70
CA LEU A 80 -1.31 -3.30 7.84
C LEU A 80 0.00 -3.96 8.33
N ASN A 81 1.15 -3.44 7.93
CA ASN A 81 2.46 -3.91 8.36
C ASN A 81 3.28 -2.82 9.11
N PRO A 82 2.77 -2.23 10.21
CA PRO A 82 3.42 -1.08 10.85
C PRO A 82 4.50 -1.48 11.89
N ASN A 83 4.63 -2.76 12.23
CA ASN A 83 5.44 -3.17 13.38
C ASN A 83 6.93 -3.20 13.07
N VAL A 84 7.61 -2.09 13.37
CA VAL A 84 9.05 -1.92 13.17
C VAL A 84 9.92 -2.92 13.95
N ASP A 85 9.45 -3.43 15.08
CA ASP A 85 10.23 -4.38 15.91
C ASP A 85 10.04 -5.82 15.46
N LEU A 86 9.01 -6.11 14.67
CA LEU A 86 8.73 -7.41 14.05
C LEU A 86 8.51 -7.25 12.54
N PRO A 87 9.56 -6.87 11.79
CA PRO A 87 9.44 -6.56 10.37
C PRO A 87 9.03 -7.79 9.55
N GLU A 88 8.00 -7.63 8.73
CA GLU A 88 7.60 -8.60 7.71
C GLU A 88 7.81 -8.01 6.31
N TRP A 89 8.22 -8.84 5.35
CA TRP A 89 8.40 -8.38 3.97
C TRP A 89 7.05 -8.18 3.27
N THR A 90 6.86 -6.99 2.71
CA THR A 90 5.70 -6.65 1.88
C THR A 90 6.15 -6.44 0.44
N VAL A 91 5.36 -6.92 -0.53
CA VAL A 91 5.57 -6.61 -1.95
C VAL A 91 5.25 -5.15 -2.18
N THR A 92 6.25 -4.36 -2.50
CA THR A 92 6.09 -2.91 -2.67
C THR A 92 5.53 -2.60 -4.05
N PHE A 93 6.12 -3.17 -5.11
CA PHE A 93 5.70 -2.95 -6.48
C PHE A 93 5.06 -4.22 -7.03
N ALA A 94 3.74 -4.33 -6.88
CA ALA A 94 3.02 -5.48 -7.40
C ALA A 94 2.94 -5.41 -8.94
N PRO A 95 3.11 -6.53 -9.68
CA PRO A 95 3.11 -6.52 -11.15
C PRO A 95 1.85 -5.93 -11.79
N HIS A 96 0.72 -5.96 -11.07
CA HIS A 96 -0.57 -5.44 -11.51
C HIS A 96 -0.88 -4.03 -11.00
N ALA A 97 -0.01 -3.47 -10.14
CA ALA A 97 -0.16 -2.15 -9.54
C ALA A 97 1.21 -1.43 -9.47
N PRO A 98 1.87 -1.18 -10.61
CA PRO A 98 3.15 -0.48 -10.64
C PRO A 98 2.96 1.01 -10.32
N TYR A 99 3.97 1.61 -9.68
CA TYR A 99 4.02 3.04 -9.44
C TYR A 99 5.46 3.57 -9.48
N GLY A 100 5.66 4.89 -9.47
CA GLY A 100 7.00 5.48 -9.26
C GLY A 100 8.09 5.17 -10.30
N GLY A 101 7.73 4.71 -11.50
CA GLY A 101 8.72 4.35 -12.54
C GLY A 101 9.36 2.97 -12.36
N ASP A 102 8.64 2.05 -11.70
CA ASP A 102 9.01 0.64 -11.50
C ASP A 102 9.63 -0.05 -12.73
N HIS A 103 10.67 -0.87 -12.50
CA HIS A 103 11.28 -1.70 -13.53
C HIS A 103 10.53 -3.02 -13.63
N ARG A 104 10.00 -3.36 -14.81
CA ARG A 104 9.11 -4.52 -15.00
C ARG A 104 9.72 -5.88 -14.66
N ASP A 105 11.04 -5.99 -14.68
CA ASP A 105 11.76 -7.22 -14.31
C ASP A 105 12.23 -7.21 -12.85
N GLY A 106 12.00 -6.12 -12.13
CA GLY A 106 12.37 -5.98 -10.73
C GLY A 106 11.36 -6.67 -9.81
N VAL A 107 11.88 -7.22 -8.71
CA VAL A 107 11.06 -7.79 -7.63
C VAL A 107 11.42 -7.03 -6.36
N TYR A 108 10.49 -6.21 -5.90
CA TYR A 108 10.73 -5.26 -4.84
C TYR A 108 9.93 -5.63 -3.59
N HIS A 109 10.65 -5.73 -2.48
CA HIS A 109 10.05 -5.89 -1.17
C HIS A 109 10.54 -4.79 -0.23
N THR A 110 9.69 -4.40 0.70
CA THR A 110 10.04 -3.45 1.75
C THR A 110 9.51 -3.95 3.08
N THR A 111 10.13 -3.48 4.15
CA THR A 111 9.66 -3.69 5.51
C THR A 111 10.13 -2.52 6.36
N PRO A 112 9.29 -1.96 7.24
CA PRO A 112 9.72 -0.90 8.14
C PRO A 112 10.61 -1.50 9.24
N VAL A 113 11.65 -0.78 9.64
CA VAL A 113 12.59 -1.21 10.67
C VAL A 113 12.78 -0.12 11.72
N ASN A 114 13.07 -0.50 12.95
CA ASN A 114 13.43 0.42 14.03
C ASN A 114 14.86 0.92 13.78
N PRO A 115 15.10 2.25 13.75
CA PRO A 115 16.44 2.79 13.52
C PRO A 115 17.48 2.39 14.57
N GLU A 116 17.04 2.01 15.77
CA GLU A 116 17.92 1.52 16.85
C GLU A 116 18.01 -0.01 16.90
N GLY A 117 17.26 -0.70 16.04
CA GLY A 117 17.16 -2.16 16.03
C GLY A 117 18.36 -2.84 15.35
N VAL A 118 18.56 -4.12 15.69
CA VAL A 118 19.52 -4.99 15.03
C VAL A 118 18.76 -6.14 14.39
N TYR A 119 18.83 -6.25 13.07
CA TYR A 119 18.06 -7.21 12.28
C TYR A 119 18.98 -8.16 11.52
N ARG A 120 18.47 -9.35 11.24
CA ARG A 120 19.13 -10.35 10.39
C ARG A 120 18.24 -10.66 9.20
N VAL A 121 18.75 -10.44 7.99
CA VAL A 121 18.11 -10.88 6.76
C VAL A 121 18.74 -12.21 6.35
N THR A 122 17.91 -13.23 6.17
CA THR A 122 18.35 -14.56 5.72
C THR A 122 17.62 -14.95 4.45
N GLY A 123 18.29 -15.66 3.56
CA GLY A 123 17.69 -16.17 2.34
C GLY A 123 18.64 -17.11 1.60
N THR A 124 18.17 -17.66 0.49
CA THR A 124 19.00 -18.46 -0.42
C THR A 124 19.06 -17.76 -1.77
N PRO A 125 20.24 -17.31 -2.23
CA PRO A 125 20.39 -16.80 -3.57
C PRO A 125 19.94 -17.86 -4.59
N ARG A 126 19.09 -17.46 -5.55
CA ARG A 126 18.65 -18.35 -6.62
C ARG A 126 18.93 -17.73 -7.98
N GLY A 127 19.52 -18.51 -8.88
CA GLY A 127 19.57 -18.20 -10.30
C GLY A 127 20.53 -17.10 -10.75
N GLY A 128 21.46 -16.64 -9.91
CA GLY A 128 22.45 -15.61 -10.29
C GLY A 128 21.84 -14.24 -10.61
N ILE A 129 20.63 -13.99 -10.13
CA ILE A 129 19.94 -12.70 -10.28
C ILE A 129 20.60 -11.72 -9.30
N PRO A 130 21.05 -10.53 -9.76
CA PRO A 130 21.55 -9.49 -8.86
C PRO A 130 20.49 -9.11 -7.83
N ALA A 131 20.90 -9.01 -6.57
CA ALA A 131 20.03 -8.60 -5.48
C ALA A 131 20.74 -7.56 -4.61
N SER A 132 20.07 -6.45 -4.33
CA SER A 132 20.55 -5.42 -3.42
C SER A 132 19.53 -5.19 -2.30
N ALA A 133 20.03 -4.76 -1.15
CA ALA A 133 19.23 -4.26 -0.04
C ALA A 133 19.57 -2.79 0.18
N ASN A 134 18.54 -1.96 0.33
CA ASN A 134 18.71 -0.55 0.66
C ASN A 134 18.15 -0.30 2.05
N ILE A 135 18.93 0.38 2.89
CA ILE A 135 18.48 0.95 4.15
C ILE A 135 18.29 2.44 3.88
N GLN A 136 17.05 2.89 3.88
CA GLN A 136 16.69 4.25 3.48
C GLN A 136 15.57 4.80 4.34
N THR A 137 15.59 6.11 4.51
CA THR A 137 14.39 6.84 4.91
C THR A 137 13.46 6.90 3.69
N GLN A 138 12.17 6.60 3.90
CA GLN A 138 11.16 6.66 2.83
C GLN A 138 10.29 7.92 2.92
N ASP A 139 10.61 8.85 3.81
CA ASP A 139 9.84 10.08 4.02
C ASP A 139 9.53 10.82 2.72
N GLY A 140 10.49 10.87 1.78
CA GLY A 140 10.30 11.57 0.50
C GLY A 140 9.36 10.88 -0.50
N TRP A 141 9.04 9.60 -0.33
CA TRP A 141 8.01 8.92 -1.12
C TRP A 141 6.60 9.25 -0.61
N TRP A 142 6.47 9.55 0.69
CA TRP A 142 5.18 9.61 1.37
C TRP A 142 4.81 11.01 1.86
N GLN A 143 5.77 11.93 1.93
CA GLN A 143 5.57 13.31 2.37
C GLN A 143 6.00 14.29 1.27
N PRO A 144 5.09 15.18 0.82
CA PRO A 144 5.45 16.23 -0.13
C PRO A 144 6.63 17.08 0.38
N GLY A 145 7.63 17.28 -0.48
CA GLY A 145 8.75 18.18 -0.21
C GLY A 145 9.87 17.59 0.67
N ARG A 146 9.81 16.30 1.04
CA ARG A 146 10.95 15.60 1.65
C ARG A 146 11.71 14.79 0.61
N ALA A 147 13.02 14.69 0.79
CA ALA A 147 13.86 13.80 -0.01
C ALA A 147 13.83 12.39 0.57
N ASN A 148 14.10 11.40 -0.28
CA ASN A 148 14.49 10.08 0.19
C ASN A 148 15.99 10.08 0.44
N ASP A 149 16.39 9.89 1.69
CA ASP A 149 17.79 9.77 2.04
C ASP A 149 18.10 8.29 2.24
N VAL A 150 18.85 7.73 1.29
CA VAL A 150 19.43 6.39 1.41
C VAL A 150 20.60 6.49 2.37
N LEU A 151 20.50 5.78 3.50
CA LEU A 151 21.57 5.71 4.49
C LEU A 151 22.67 4.75 4.01
N GLU A 152 22.26 3.61 3.47
CA GLU A 152 23.18 2.58 3.00
C GLU A 152 22.56 1.73 1.89
N THR A 153 23.36 1.34 0.91
CA THR A 153 23.02 0.32 -0.09
C THR A 153 24.02 -0.81 0.04
N LEU A 154 23.52 -2.01 0.28
CA LEU A 154 24.28 -3.24 0.39
C LEU A 154 24.01 -4.10 -0.85
N ASP A 155 25.06 -4.47 -1.58
CA ASP A 155 24.96 -5.53 -2.57
C ASP A 155 24.94 -6.87 -1.84
N ILE A 156 23.78 -7.53 -1.83
CA ILE A 156 23.56 -8.79 -1.11
C ILE A 156 24.47 -9.89 -1.69
N MET A 157 24.86 -9.78 -2.96
CA MET A 157 25.74 -10.75 -3.61
C MET A 157 27.18 -10.65 -3.11
N SER A 158 27.56 -9.54 -2.47
CA SER A 158 28.88 -9.31 -1.89
C SER A 158 28.95 -9.58 -0.38
N LEU A 159 27.82 -9.85 0.27
CA LEU A 159 27.78 -10.12 1.71
C LEU A 159 28.41 -11.47 2.02
N GLU A 160 29.16 -11.52 3.14
CA GLU A 160 29.70 -12.76 3.66
C GLU A 160 28.55 -13.73 3.97
N GLN A 161 28.62 -14.93 3.41
CA GLN A 161 27.66 -15.99 3.71
C GLN A 161 28.10 -16.67 5.00
N ASP A 162 27.24 -16.63 6.03
CA ASP A 162 27.42 -17.44 7.24
C ASP A 162 27.45 -18.93 6.80
N THR A 163 28.64 -19.53 6.80
CA THR A 163 28.89 -20.96 6.48
C THR A 163 28.45 -21.90 7.59
#